data_AF-A0A931DJ04-F1
#
_entry.id   AF-A0A931DJ04-F1
#
_cell.length_a   1.000
_cell.length_b   1.000
_cell.length_c   1.000
_cell.angle_alpha   90.00
_cell.angle_beta   90.00
_cell.angle_gamma   90.00
#
_symmetry.space_group_name_H-M   'P 1'
#
loop_
_entity.id
_entity.type
_entity.pdbx_description
1 polymer ?
#
loop_
_entity_poly.entity_id
_entity_poly.type
_entity_poly.pdbx_seq_one_letter_code
_entity_poly.pdbx_strand_id
1 'polypeptide(L)' 'MYEPLPGARVLIVTHGCHVLDTTVPLRLSHEHKEIALFTREELPGLVMPDGYKRSIHTWYDRAPTPR' A
#
# COMPACT_ATOMS: atom_id res chain seq x y z
N MET A 1 3.63 -11.01 -10.73
CA MET A 1 2.28 -11.59 -10.95
C MET A 1 1.81 -12.20 -9.65
N TYR A 2 0.55 -11.98 -9.29
CA TYR A 2 -0.09 -12.50 -8.09
C TYR A 2 -1.25 -13.41 -8.49
N GLU A 3 -1.58 -14.41 -7.67
CA GLU A 3 -2.64 -15.37 -7.96
C GLU A 3 -3.60 -15.42 -6.75
N PRO A 4 -4.60 -14.51 -6.68
CA PRO A 4 -5.53 -14.46 -5.56
C PRO A 4 -6.48 -15.65 -5.50
N LEU A 5 -6.73 -16.31 -6.64
CA LEU A 5 -7.57 -17.49 -6.78
C LEU A 5 -6.85 -18.51 -7.66
N PRO A 6 -7.02 -19.82 -7.44
CA PRO A 6 -6.39 -20.85 -8.26
C PRO A 6 -6.67 -20.64 -9.76
N GLY A 7 -5.61 -20.56 -10.56
CA GLY A 7 -5.65 -20.33 -12.01
C GLY A 7 -5.82 -18.87 -12.44
N ALA A 8 -6.09 -17.94 -11.53
CA ALA A 8 -6.35 -16.53 -11.84
C ALA A 8 -5.11 -15.67 -11.60
N ARG A 9 -4.28 -15.51 -12.63
CA ARG A 9 -3.10 -14.64 -12.56
C ARG A 9 -3.49 -13.18 -12.82
N VAL A 10 -3.10 -12.30 -11.89
CA VAL A 10 -3.33 -10.86 -11.99
C VAL A 10 -2.01 -10.09 -11.97
N LEU A 11 -2.00 -8.97 -12.69
CA LEU A 11 -0.99 -7.94 -12.57
C LEU A 11 -1.54 -6.83 -11.68
N ILE A 12 -0.83 -6.52 -10.61
CA ILE A 12 -1.15 -5.39 -9.72
C ILE A 12 -0.13 -4.30 -9.99
N VAL A 13 -0.60 -3.13 -10.40
CA VAL A 13 0.22 -1.95 -10.63
C VAL A 13 0.04 -1.00 -9.46
N THR A 14 1.14 -0.67 -8.78
CA THR A 14 1.14 0.19 -7.58
C THR A 14 1.69 1.57 -7.90
N HIS A 15 1.04 2.60 -7.35
CA HIS A 15 1.49 4.00 -7.47
C HIS A 15 1.69 4.57 -6.06
N GLY A 16 2.83 5.21 -5.83
CA GLY A 16 3.05 6.02 -4.64
C GLY A 16 2.51 7.43 -4.86
N CYS A 17 1.96 8.05 -3.82
CA CYS A 17 1.50 9.44 -3.86
C CYS A 17 1.82 10.15 -2.54
N HIS A 18 1.90 11.47 -2.62
CA HIS A 18 1.90 12.34 -1.45
C HIS A 18 0.47 12.84 -1.22
N VAL A 19 -0.01 12.72 0.02
CA VAL A 19 -1.28 13.33 0.42
C VAL A 19 -1.07 14.83 0.53
N LEU A 20 -1.87 15.61 -0.22
CA LEU A 20 -1.71 17.07 -0.28
C LEU A 20 -2.26 17.77 0.97
N ASP A 21 -3.35 17.24 1.52
CA ASP A 21 -3.99 17.78 2.72
C ASP A 21 -4.18 16.66 3.75
N THR A 22 -3.35 16.69 4.79
CA THR A 22 -3.38 15.73 5.89
C THR A 22 -4.40 16.07 6.97
N THR A 23 -5.13 17.19 6.85
CA THR A 23 -6.20 17.57 7.78
C THR A 23 -7.51 16.87 7.44
N VAL A 24 -7.66 16.36 6.21
CA VAL A 24 -8.80 15.56 5.80
C VAL A 24 -8.74 14.19 6.49
N PRO A 25 -9.77 13.80 7.25
CA PRO A 25 -9.80 12.50 7.90
C PRO A 25 -9.90 11.37 6.86
N LEU A 26 -9.21 10.26 7.12
CA LEU A 26 -9.34 9.03 6.34
C LEU A 26 -10.80 8.56 6.32
N ARG A 27 -11.27 8.11 5.16
CA ARG A 27 -12.63 7.62 4.94
C ARG A 27 -12.59 6.13 4.62
N LEU A 28 -13.32 5.34 5.41
CA LEU A 28 -13.55 3.94 5.13
C LEU A 28 -14.75 3.79 4.18
N SER A 29 -14.57 3.08 3.06
CA SER A 29 -15.68 2.73 2.16
C SER A 29 -16.24 1.35 2.49
N HIS A 30 -17.42 1.02 1.96
CA HIS A 30 -18.08 -0.29 2.17
C HIS A 30 -17.27 -1.50 1.66
N GLU A 31 -16.28 -1.29 0.80
CA GLU A 31 -15.39 -2.35 0.31
C GLU A 31 -14.41 -2.82 1.41
N HIS A 32 -14.15 -1.98 2.41
CA HIS A 32 -13.16 -2.21 3.47
C HIS A 32 -13.81 -2.25 4.85
N LYS A 33 -13.20 -3.00 5.78
CA LYS A 33 -13.70 -3.18 7.15
C LYS A 33 -12.96 -2.33 8.19
N GLU A 34 -11.73 -1.94 7.89
CA GLU A 34 -10.86 -1.18 8.79
C GLU A 34 -9.86 -0.36 7.97
N ILE A 35 -9.38 0.74 8.54
CA ILE A 35 -8.31 1.56 7.97
C ILE A 35 -7.41 2.08 9.10
N ALA A 36 -6.10 2.03 8.88
CA ALA A 36 -5.09 2.51 9.80
C ALA A 36 -3.86 3.02 9.04
N LEU A 37 -3.03 3.82 9.71
CA LEU A 37 -1.74 4.27 9.22
C LEU A 37 -0.63 3.46 9.88
N PHE A 38 0.37 3.10 9.09
CA PHE A 38 1.52 2.32 9.53
C PHE A 38 2.82 3.00 9.10
N THR A 39 3.81 2.91 9.97
CA THR A 39 5.20 3.28 9.70
C THR A 39 5.87 2.28 8.77
N ARG A 40 7.03 2.64 8.21
CA ARG A 40 7.81 1.74 7.35
C ARG A 40 8.26 0.50 8.13
N GLU A 41 8.55 0.66 9.41
CA GLU A 41 9.07 -0.35 10.32
C GLU A 41 8.03 -1.41 10.69
N GLU A 42 6.74 -1.05 10.65
CA GLU A 42 5.62 -1.96 10.92
C GLU A 42 5.27 -2.85 9.73
N LEU A 43 5.67 -2.45 8.51
CA LEU A 43 5.34 -3.15 7.26
C LEU A 43 5.62 -4.67 7.26
N PRO A 44 6.74 -5.18 7.84
CA PRO A 44 6.99 -6.62 7.89
C PRO A 44 5.88 -7.40 8.61
N GLY A 45 5.27 -6.81 9.64
CA GLY A 45 4.24 -7.44 10.47
C GLY A 45 2.83 -7.47 9.85
N LEU A 46 2.61 -6.74 8.75
CA LEU A 46 1.29 -6.66 8.12
C LEU A 46 0.96 -7.89 7.27
N VAL A 47 -0.29 -8.32 7.31
CA VAL A 47 -0.81 -9.44 6.49
C VAL A 47 -1.24 -8.91 5.12
N MET A 48 -0.35 -9.03 4.14
CA MET A 48 -0.60 -8.67 2.74
C MET A 48 0.36 -9.43 1.82
N PRO A 49 0.06 -9.55 0.51
CA PRO A 49 0.97 -10.24 -0.42
C PRO A 49 2.33 -9.56 -0.52
N ASP A 50 3.41 -10.34 -0.68
CA ASP A 50 4.79 -9.83 -0.74
C ASP A 50 5.03 -8.78 -1.83
N GLY A 51 4.26 -8.85 -2.92
CA GLY A 51 4.30 -7.85 -3.98
C GLY A 51 3.99 -6.44 -3.47
N TYR A 52 3.04 -6.30 -2.56
CA TYR A 52 2.65 -5.02 -1.96
C TYR A 52 3.76 -4.47 -1.08
N LYS A 53 4.30 -5.29 -0.17
CA LYS A 53 5.42 -4.90 0.70
C LYS A 53 6.63 -4.43 -0.11
N ARG A 54 6.95 -5.16 -1.19
CA ARG A 54 8.03 -4.80 -2.11
C ARG A 54 7.80 -3.48 -2.83
N SER A 55 6.57 -3.23 -3.29
CA SER A 55 6.21 -1.96 -3.93
C SER A 55 6.35 -0.78 -2.96
N ILE A 56 5.94 -0.94 -1.70
CA ILE A 56 6.08 0.10 -0.68
C ILE A 56 7.56 0.39 -0.39
N HIS A 57 8.39 -0.64 -0.18
CA HIS A 57 9.84 -0.46 -0.01
C HIS A 57 10.47 0.23 -1.23
N THR A 58 10.14 -0.23 -2.44
CA THR A 58 10.65 0.36 -3.69
C THR A 58 10.28 1.83 -3.82
N TRP A 59 9.06 2.20 -3.40
CA TRP A 59 8.65 3.61 -3.36
C TRP A 59 9.52 4.40 -2.38
N TYR A 60 9.67 3.96 -1.14
CA TYR A 60 10.52 4.66 -0.16
C TYR A 60 11.98 4.82 -0.60
N ASP A 61 12.53 3.82 -1.30
CA ASP A 61 13.92 3.86 -1.76
C ASP A 61 14.13 4.77 -2.99
N ARG A 62 13.04 5.16 -3.68
CA ARG A 62 13.08 5.97 -4.91
C ARG A 62 12.41 7.34 -4.77
N ALA A 63 11.50 7.49 -3.82
CA ALA A 63 10.71 8.70 -3.66
C ALA A 63 11.65 9.84 -3.28
N PRO A 64 11.61 10.97 -4.01
CA PRO A 64 12.30 12.17 -3.57
C PRO A 64 11.72 12.59 -2.21
N THR A 65 12.58 13.12 -1.32
CA THR A 65 12.13 13.70 -0.06
C THR A 65 10.99 14.68 -0.35
N PRO A 66 9.82 14.56 0.31
CA PRO A 66 8.73 15.51 0.11
C PRO A 66 9.25 16.94 0.36
N ARG A 67 8.94 17.85 -0.57
CA ARG A 67 9.24 19.29 -0.42
C ARG A 67 8.29 19.96 0.55
#